data_AF-A0A7Y0PVR1-F1
#
_entry.id   AF-A0A7Y0PVR1-F1
#
_cell.length_a   1.000
_cell.length_b   1.000
_cell.length_c   1.000
_cell.angle_alpha   90.00
_cell.angle_beta   90.00
_cell.angle_gamma   90.00
#
_symmetry.space_group_name_H-M   'P 1'
#
loop_
_entity.id
_entity.type
_entity.pdbx_description
1 polymer ?
#
loop_
_entity_poly.entity_id
_entity_poly.type
_entity_poly.pdbx_seq_one_letter_code
_entity_poly.pdbx_strand_id
1 'polypeptide(L)'
;MMSRVQLFPKPDFRPIMDLHQGDCVQLLNGKEQFQVIGIDDDHNRCWVRRWPLLPNGSPVFEVSMQHITCSSHKTQRHSLANL
;
A
#
# COMPACT_ATOMS: atom_id res chain seq x y z
N MET A 1 -45.88 16.04 1.43
CA MET A 1 -44.75 16.37 2.31
C MET A 1 -44.32 15.10 3.00
N MET A 2 -43.12 14.60 2.69
CA MET A 2 -42.30 13.76 3.58
C MET A 2 -40.96 13.51 2.89
N SER A 3 -39.91 13.82 3.63
CA SER A 3 -38.58 14.20 3.16
C SER A 3 -37.81 13.10 2.46
N ARG A 4 -37.14 13.48 1.37
CA ARG A 4 -36.05 12.73 0.76
C ARG A 4 -34.90 12.74 1.77
N VAL A 5 -34.68 11.64 2.48
CA VAL A 5 -33.47 11.45 3.29
C VAL A 5 -32.31 11.41 2.30
N GLN A 6 -31.64 12.55 2.15
CA GLN A 6 -30.40 12.65 1.42
C GLN A 6 -29.38 11.87 2.24
N LEU A 7 -29.20 10.58 1.91
CA LEU A 7 -28.01 9.84 2.33
C LEU A 7 -26.84 10.61 1.73
N PHE A 8 -26.20 11.45 2.55
CA PHE A 8 -24.87 11.94 2.23
C PHE A 8 -24.03 10.71 1.87
N PRO A 9 -23.31 10.69 0.73
CA PRO A 9 -22.31 9.67 0.54
C PRO A 9 -21.41 9.74 1.79
N LYS A 10 -21.36 8.64 2.56
CA LYS A 10 -20.32 8.48 3.57
C LYS A 10 -19.01 8.83 2.87
N PRO A 11 -18.12 9.61 3.49
CA PRO A 11 -16.85 9.94 2.85
C PRO A 11 -16.30 8.63 2.33
N ASP A 12 -16.12 8.54 1.02
CA ASP A 12 -15.64 7.35 0.37
C ASP A 12 -14.35 6.98 1.11
N PHE A 13 -14.44 5.96 1.96
CA PHE A 13 -13.27 5.22 2.39
C PHE A 13 -12.76 4.67 1.06
N ARG A 14 -11.89 5.45 0.41
CA ARG A 14 -11.11 4.99 -0.73
C ARG A 14 -10.67 3.60 -0.31
N PRO A 15 -11.00 2.57 -1.09
CA PRO A 15 -10.83 1.20 -0.65
C PRO A 15 -9.45 1.15 -0.04
N ILE A 16 -9.41 0.83 1.27
CA ILE A 16 -8.17 0.59 2.00
C ILE A 16 -7.37 -0.21 1.00
N MET A 17 -6.34 0.44 0.46
CA MET A 17 -5.55 -0.15 -0.60
C MET A 17 -5.26 -1.56 -0.10
N ASP A 18 -5.57 -2.58 -0.89
CA ASP A 18 -5.41 -4.00 -0.53
C ASP A 18 -3.91 -4.26 -0.38
N LEU A 19 -3.33 -3.65 0.65
CA LEU A 19 -1.94 -3.54 0.94
C LEU A 19 -1.64 -4.76 1.77
N HIS A 20 -0.70 -5.53 1.29
CA HIS A 20 -0.28 -6.76 1.93
C HIS A 20 1.21 -6.68 2.21
N GLN A 21 1.63 -7.39 3.26
CA GLN A 21 3.04 -7.57 3.52
C GLN A 21 3.72 -8.20 2.29
N GLY A 22 4.84 -7.60 1.87
CA GLY A 22 5.59 -7.99 0.69
C GLY A 22 5.28 -7.16 -0.55
N ASP A 23 4.21 -6.36 -0.55
CA ASP A 23 3.87 -5.48 -1.67
C ASP A 23 4.96 -4.47 -1.95
N CYS A 24 5.16 -4.17 -3.23
CA CYS A 24 6.06 -3.11 -3.67
C CYS A 24 5.24 -1.86 -3.98
N VAL A 25 5.51 -0.79 -3.23
CA VAL A 25 4.77 0.46 -3.28
C VAL A 25 5.70 1.65 -3.46
N GLN A 26 5.13 2.78 -3.86
CA GLN A 26 5.82 4.06 -3.87
C GLN A 26 5.21 4.97 -2.80
N LEU A 27 5.94 6.01 -2.43
CA LEU A 27 5.42 7.07 -1.56
C LEU A 27 4.96 8.25 -2.42
N LEU A 28 3.94 8.99 -2.00
CA LEU A 28 3.34 10.11 -2.78
C LEU A 28 4.37 11.11 -3.32
N ASN A 29 5.43 11.39 -2.56
CA ASN A 29 6.45 12.38 -2.91
C ASN A 29 7.76 11.74 -3.38
N GLY A 30 7.76 10.44 -3.67
CA GLY A 30 8.95 9.67 -4.00
C GLY A 30 8.83 8.95 -5.34
N LYS A 31 9.95 8.85 -6.05
CA LYS A 31 10.11 7.90 -7.18
C LYS A 31 10.67 6.55 -6.74
N GLU A 32 11.09 6.47 -5.48
CA GLU A 32 11.70 5.29 -4.91
C GLU A 32 10.64 4.24 -4.60
N GLN A 33 11.04 2.98 -4.77
CA GLN A 33 10.21 1.84 -4.43
C GLN A 33 10.52 1.35 -3.03
N PHE A 34 9.48 0.89 -2.36
CA PHE A 34 9.52 0.38 -1.02
C PHE A 34 8.75 -0.92 -0.95
N GLN A 35 9.24 -1.85 -0.14
CA GLN A 35 8.54 -3.08 0.17
C GLN A 35 7.84 -2.92 1.52
N VAL A 36 6.57 -3.31 1.59
CA VAL A 36 5.80 -3.39 2.84
C VAL A 36 6.31 -4.57 3.66
N ILE A 37 6.65 -4.31 4.92
CA ILE A 37 7.20 -5.29 5.87
C ILE A 37 6.20 -5.63 6.97
N GLY A 38 5.30 -4.71 7.30
CA GLY A 38 4.22 -4.93 8.24
C GLY A 38 3.12 -3.92 8.06
N ILE A 39 1.92 -4.28 8.54
CA ILE A 39 0.71 -3.49 8.40
C ILE A 39 0.03 -3.41 9.76
N ASP A 40 -0.43 -2.22 10.11
CA ASP A 40 -1.22 -1.91 11.29
C ASP A 40 -2.48 -1.18 10.81
N ASP A 41 -3.49 -2.00 10.47
CA ASP A 41 -4.78 -1.54 9.96
C ASP A 41 -5.54 -0.70 10.99
N ASP A 42 -5.40 -1.04 12.28
CA ASP A 42 -6.06 -0.34 13.38
C ASP A 42 -5.61 1.13 13.49
N HIS A 43 -4.34 1.40 13.19
CA HIS A 43 -3.77 2.76 13.25
C HIS A 43 -3.54 3.39 11.87
N ASN A 44 -3.93 2.74 10.77
CA ASN A 44 -3.73 3.22 9.40
C ASN A 44 -2.24 3.52 9.09
N ARG A 45 -1.36 2.63 9.58
CA ARG A 45 0.10 2.73 9.43
C ARG A 45 0.66 1.44 8.82
N CYS A 46 1.80 1.57 8.18
CA CYS A 46 2.56 0.43 7.67
C CYS A 46 4.04 0.67 7.90
N TRP A 47 4.80 -0.41 7.91
CA TRP A 47 6.25 -0.36 7.95
C TRP A 47 6.78 -0.78 6.60
N VAL A 48 7.67 0.02 6.04
CA VAL A 48 8.26 -0.23 4.73
C VAL A 48 9.77 -0.18 4.80
N ARG A 49 10.44 -0.78 3.83
CA ARG A 49 11.88 -0.63 3.60
C ARG A 49 12.16 -0.36 2.14
N ARG A 50 13.28 0.29 1.85
CA ARG A 50 13.69 0.57 0.47
C ARG A 50 13.86 -0.73 -0.35
N TRP A 51 13.34 -0.72 -1.56
CA TRP A 51 13.50 -1.75 -2.58
C TRP A 51 14.12 -1.14 -3.85
N PRO A 52 15.13 -1.77 -4.48
CA PRO A 52 15.80 -3.02 -4.10
C PRO A 52 16.59 -2.91 -2.79
N LEU A 53 16.94 -4.06 -2.21
CA LEU A 53 17.78 -4.11 -1.00
C LEU A 53 19.18 -3.56 -1.32
N LEU A 54 19.67 -2.69 -0.45
CA LEU A 54 21.08 -2.27 -0.49
C LEU A 54 21.98 -3.41 0.01
N PRO A 55 23.29 -3.40 -0.33
CA PRO A 55 24.23 -4.43 0.12
C PRO A 55 24.26 -4.64 1.65
N ASN A 56 24.00 -3.57 2.41
CA ASN A 56 23.97 -3.59 3.88
C ASN A 56 22.55 -3.75 4.44
N GLY A 57 21.59 -4.12 3.59
CA GLY A 57 20.17 -4.07 3.90
C GLY A 57 19.58 -2.66 3.82
N SER A 58 18.25 -2.60 3.86
CA SER A 58 17.50 -1.35 3.84
C SER A 58 16.82 -1.16 5.19
N PRO A 59 16.94 0.02 5.84
CA PRO A 59 16.27 0.28 7.11
C PRO A 59 14.74 0.22 6.94
N VAL A 60 14.07 -0.30 7.97
CA VAL A 60 12.61 -0.31 8.06
C VAL A 60 12.16 0.96 8.78
N PHE A 61 11.15 1.64 8.24
CA PHE A 61 10.57 2.83 8.85
C PHE A 61 9.05 2.83 8.70
N GLU A 62 8.40 3.56 9.60
CA GLU A 62 6.94 3.71 9.65
C GLU A 62 6.45 4.77 8.66
N VAL A 63 5.33 4.48 7.99
CA VAL A 63 4.68 5.39 7.05
C VAL A 63 3.16 5.30 7.21
N SER A 64 2.49 6.45 7.17
CA SER A 64 1.03 6.51 7.09
C SER A 64 0.55 5.89 5.77
N MET A 65 -0.47 5.04 5.80
CA MET A 65 -1.06 4.47 4.59
C MET A 65 -1.55 5.53 3.59
N GLN A 66 -1.85 6.74 4.07
CA GLN A 66 -2.24 7.87 3.21
C GLN A 66 -1.09 8.36 2.32
N HIS A 67 0.16 8.08 2.69
CA HIS A 67 1.34 8.44 1.91
C HIS A 67 1.76 7.34 0.92
N ILE A 68 1.07 6.20 0.89
CA ILE A 68 1.34 5.12 -0.04
C ILE A 68 0.62 5.40 -1.36
N THR A 69 1.32 5.25 -2.47
CA THR A 69 0.73 5.15 -3.80
C THR A 69 0.68 3.68 -4.20
N CYS A 70 -0.52 3.16 -4.42
CA CYS A 70 -0.70 1.87 -5.07
C CYS A 70 -0.17 1.93 -6.51
N SER A 71 1.12 1.63 -6.69
CA SER A 71 1.59 1.14 -7.96
C SER A 71 1.17 -0.33 -8.03
N SER A 72 0.00 -0.60 -8.61
CA SER A 72 -0.47 -1.96 -8.87
C SER A 72 0.47 -2.64 -9.86
N HIS A 73 1.60 -3.13 -9.37
CA HIS A 73 2.38 -4.14 -10.03
C HIS A 73 2.16 -5.41 -9.24
N LYS A 74 1.00 -6.04 -9.45
CA LYS A 74 0.90 -7.49 -9.26
C LYS A 74 2.05 -8.06 -10.07
N THR A 75 3.13 -8.42 -9.39
CA THR A 75 4.13 -9.32 -9.96
C THR A 75 3.36 -10.60 -10.18
N GLN A 76 2.83 -10.76 -11.39
CA GLN A 76 2.43 -12.06 -11.88
C GLN A 76 3.69 -12.91 -11.84
N ARG A 77 3.85 -13.64 -10.74
CA ARG A 77 4.60 -14.89 -10.73
C ARG A 77 3.79 -15.88 -11.56
N HIS A 78 3.65 -15.63 -12.86
CA HIS A 78 3.39 -16.70 -13.80
C HIS A 78 4.68 -17.54 -13.83
N SER A 79 4.66 -18.56 -12.99
CA SER A 79 5.36 -19.83 -13.11
C SER A 79 6.19 -19.96 -14.40
N LEU A 80 7.50 -19.70 -14.31
CA LEU A 80 8.47 -20.33 -15.22
C LEU A 80 8.72 -21.74 -14.68
N ALA A 81 7.72 -22.60 -14.81
CA ALA A 81 7.88 -24.04 -14.73
C ALA A 81 7.30 -24.60 -16.02
N ASN A 82 8.14 -24.68 -17.04
CA ASN A 82 8.05 -25.59 -18.18
C ASN A 82 9.40 -25.54 -18.92
N LEU A 83 10.33 -26.35 -18.42
CA LEU A 83 11.40 -26.96 -19.22
C LEU A 83 11.11 -28.45 -19.26
#